data_AF-A0A381KQQ6-F1
#
_entry.id   AF-A0A381KQQ6-F1
#
_cell.length_a   1.000
_cell.length_b   1.000
_cell.length_c   1.000
_cell.angle_alpha   90.00
_cell.angle_beta   90.00
_cell.angle_gamma   90.00
#
_symmetry.space_group_name_H-M   'P 1'
#
loop_
_entity.id
_entity.type
_entity.pdbx_description
1 polymer ?
#
loop_
_entity_poly.entity_id
_entity_poly.type
_entity_poly.pdbx_seq_one_letter_code
_entity_poly.pdbx_strand_id
1 'polypeptide(L)'
;MPIIAPIPRNERRHMHKAVHKTADKNHARRLMAMLMLHRGESLTHVAKTLCAARSSVGRWINWFTLFGAEGLKSLPPGRQRK
;
A
#
# COMPACT_ATOMS: atom_id res chain seq x y z
N MET A 1 -12.94 -0.68 14.02
CA MET A 1 -11.60 -1.20 14.39
C MET A 1 -10.63 -0.81 13.29
N PRO A 2 -9.41 -0.34 13.63
CA PRO A 2 -8.38 -0.09 12.62
C PRO A 2 -7.97 -1.42 11.97
N ILE A 3 -7.96 -1.46 10.65
CA ILE A 3 -7.65 -2.66 9.87
C ILE A 3 -6.14 -2.93 9.83
N ILE A 4 -5.35 -1.87 9.95
CA ILE A 4 -3.88 -1.93 9.95
C ILE A 4 -3.32 -1.32 11.23
N ALA A 5 -2.11 -1.74 11.61
CA ALA A 5 -1.40 -1.17 12.73
C ALA A 5 -1.14 0.33 12.52
N PRO A 6 -1.09 1.15 13.59
CA PRO A 6 -0.81 2.57 13.47
C PRO A 6 0.53 2.82 12.78
N ILE A 7 0.52 3.66 11.74
CA ILE A 7 1.74 4.04 11.01
C ILE A 7 2.40 5.24 11.72
N PRO A 8 3.69 5.12 12.14
CA PRO A 8 4.46 6.23 12.67
C PRO A 8 4.44 7.47 11.76
N ARG A 9 4.46 8.67 12.36
CA ARG A 9 4.32 9.94 11.62
C ARG A 9 5.41 10.13 10.57
N ASN A 10 6.65 9.76 10.90
CA ASN A 10 7.78 9.81 9.99
C ASN A 10 7.55 8.89 8.78
N GLU A 11 7.19 7.62 9.00
CA GLU A 11 6.92 6.66 7.93
C GLU A 11 5.78 7.13 7.03
N ARG A 12 4.69 7.60 7.62
CA ARG A 12 3.56 8.19 6.89
C ARG A 12 3.98 9.34 5.97
N ARG A 13 4.84 10.26 6.47
CA ARG A 13 5.37 11.36 5.66
C ARG A 13 6.23 10.84 4.50
N HIS A 14 7.04 9.81 4.72
CA HIS A 14 7.82 9.16 3.66
C HIS A 14 6.91 8.53 2.61
N MET A 15 5.84 7.84 3.03
CA MET A 15 4.86 7.24 2.12
C MET A 15 4.16 8.30 1.27
N HIS A 16 3.69 9.40 1.87
CA HIS A 16 3.11 10.52 1.13
C HIS A 16 4.08 11.08 0.08
N LYS A 17 5.35 11.29 0.47
CA LYS A 17 6.39 11.73 -0.46
C LYS A 17 6.63 10.72 -1.57
N ALA A 18 6.64 9.42 -1.26
CA ALA A 18 6.86 8.35 -2.22
C ALA A 18 5.72 8.23 -3.24
N VAL A 19 4.45 8.39 -2.82
CA VAL A 19 3.29 8.41 -3.72
C VAL A 19 3.44 9.46 -4.82
N HIS A 20 3.93 10.66 -4.50
CA HIS A 20 4.11 11.74 -5.47
C HIS A 20 5.39 11.63 -6.30
N LYS A 21 6.40 10.89 -5.82
CA LYS A 21 7.71 10.80 -6.49
C LYS A 21 7.92 9.53 -7.30
N THR A 22 7.20 8.45 -6.99
CA THR A 22 7.43 7.15 -7.63
C THR A 22 6.92 7.14 -9.06
N ALA A 23 7.71 6.58 -9.98
CA ALA A 23 7.29 6.30 -11.35
C ALA A 23 6.40 5.05 -11.44
N ASP A 24 6.49 4.15 -10.44
CA ASP A 24 5.68 2.94 -10.39
C ASP A 24 4.26 3.26 -9.87
N LYS A 25 3.32 3.35 -10.82
CA LYS A 25 1.89 3.60 -10.55
C LYS A 25 1.27 2.56 -9.63
N ASN A 26 1.71 1.30 -9.67
CA ASN A 26 1.18 0.25 -8.80
C ASN A 26 1.74 0.36 -7.39
N HIS A 27 2.99 0.81 -7.23
CA HIS A 27 3.55 1.14 -5.92
C HIS A 27 2.82 2.35 -5.30
N ALA A 28 2.62 3.43 -6.06
CA ALA A 28 1.84 4.59 -5.60
C ALA A 28 0.44 4.20 -5.14
N ARG A 29 -0.27 3.38 -5.94
CA ARG A 29 -1.62 2.90 -5.61
C ARG A 29 -1.66 2.09 -4.30
N ARG A 30 -0.68 1.21 -4.10
CA ARG A 30 -0.54 0.41 -2.85
C ARG A 30 -0.29 1.29 -1.63
N LEU A 31 0.59 2.29 -1.75
CA LEU A 31 0.88 3.24 -0.68
C LEU A 31 -0.35 4.09 -0.34
N MET A 32 -1.09 4.58 -1.35
CA MET A 32 -2.35 5.29 -1.14
C MET A 32 -3.37 4.45 -0.39
N ALA A 33 -3.50 3.15 -0.72
CA ALA A 33 -4.39 2.24 -0.01
C ALA A 33 -4.08 2.19 1.49
N MET A 34 -2.80 2.03 1.87
CA MET A 34 -2.41 2.00 3.28
C MET A 34 -2.67 3.34 3.98
N LEU A 35 -2.44 4.47 3.31
CA LEU A 35 -2.70 5.80 3.88
C LEU A 35 -4.19 6.04 4.14
N MET A 36 -5.07 5.59 3.23
CA MET A 36 -6.52 5.67 3.38
C MET A 36 -7.01 4.77 4.53
N LEU A 37 -6.51 3.53 4.59
CA LEU A 37 -6.83 2.60 5.69
C LEU A 37 -6.35 3.14 7.05
N HIS A 38 -5.17 3.74 7.10
CA HIS A 38 -4.64 4.39 8.31
C HIS A 38 -5.54 5.56 8.76
N ARG A 39 -6.16 6.28 7.82
CA ARG A 39 -7.14 7.35 8.13
C ARG A 39 -8.45 6.81 8.70
N GLY A 40 -8.67 5.49 8.66
CA GLY A 40 -9.87 4.83 9.15
C GLY A 40 -10.91 4.55 8.07
N GLU A 41 -10.56 4.70 6.79
CA GLU A 41 -11.47 4.36 5.70
C GLU A 41 -11.70 2.84 5.62
N SER A 42 -12.91 2.44 5.23
CA SER A 42 -13.24 1.02 5.12
C SER A 42 -12.56 0.36 3.91
N LEU A 43 -12.25 -0.93 4.03
CA LEU A 43 -11.66 -1.71 2.93
C LEU A 43 -12.50 -1.63 1.64
N THR A 44 -13.83 -1.66 1.76
CA THR A 44 -14.74 -1.53 0.61
C THR A 44 -14.64 -0.16 -0.04
N HIS A 45 -14.53 0.91 0.75
CA HIS A 45 -14.37 2.26 0.21
C HIS A 45 -13.02 2.41 -0.51
N VAL A 46 -11.92 1.97 0.12
CA VAL A 46 -10.58 1.99 -0.48
C VAL A 46 -10.54 1.21 -1.80
N ALA A 47 -11.13 0.01 -1.81
CA ALA A 47 -11.20 -0.83 -3.01
C ALA A 47 -11.95 -0.13 -4.17
N LYS A 48 -13.08 0.50 -3.87
CA LYS A 48 -13.85 1.28 -4.85
C LYS A 48 -13.09 2.49 -5.36
N THR A 49 -12.52 3.30 -4.47
CA THR A 49 -11.79 4.52 -4.81
C THR A 49 -10.55 4.25 -5.66
N LEU A 50 -9.85 3.14 -5.40
CA LEU A 50 -8.66 2.76 -6.16
C LEU A 50 -8.94 1.85 -7.37
N CYS A 51 -10.22 1.58 -7.67
CA CYS A 51 -10.67 0.64 -8.70
C CYS A 51 -9.98 -0.73 -8.61
N ALA A 52 -9.85 -1.25 -7.39
CA ALA A 52 -9.21 -2.53 -7.09
C ALA A 52 -10.21 -3.53 -6.49
N ALA A 53 -9.96 -4.82 -6.69
CA ALA A 53 -10.71 -5.85 -5.96
C ALA A 53 -10.40 -5.80 -4.46
N ARG A 54 -11.40 -6.10 -3.61
CA ARG A 54 -11.22 -6.18 -2.15
C ARG A 54 -10.11 -7.15 -1.75
N SER A 55 -9.98 -8.27 -2.47
CA SER A 55 -8.92 -9.27 -2.26
C SER A 55 -7.52 -8.74 -2.56
N SER A 56 -7.38 -7.84 -3.54
CA SER A 56 -6.10 -7.17 -3.84
C SER A 56 -5.68 -6.27 -2.69
N VAL A 57 -6.61 -5.48 -2.15
CA VAL A 57 -6.35 -4.62 -0.98
C VAL A 57 -5.98 -5.49 0.24
N GLY A 58 -6.69 -6.60 0.46
CA GLY A 58 -6.34 -7.58 1.50
C GLY A 58 -4.91 -8.12 1.37
N ARG A 59 -4.48 -8.44 0.14
CA ARG A 59 -3.10 -8.89 -0.11
C ARG A 59 -2.07 -7.81 0.18
N TRP A 60 -2.37 -6.55 -0.16
CA TRP A 60 -1.48 -5.43 0.13
C TRP A 60 -1.37 -5.15 1.63
N ILE A 61 -2.48 -5.28 2.38
CA ILE A 61 -2.47 -5.22 3.84
C ILE A 61 -1.53 -6.30 4.38
N ASN A 62 -1.67 -7.55 3.94
CA ASN A 62 -0.81 -8.64 4.39
C ASN A 62 0.68 -8.37 4.11
N TRP A 63 1.02 -7.88 2.92
CA TRP A 63 2.41 -7.50 2.62
C TRP A 63 2.92 -6.36 3.50
N PHE A 64 2.08 -5.36 3.76
CA PHE A 64 2.44 -4.25 4.63
C PHE A 64 2.63 -4.70 6.08
N THR A 65 1.79 -5.60 6.59
CA THR A 65 1.91 -6.17 7.93
C THR A 65 3.20 -6.99 8.08
N LEU A 66 3.59 -7.76 7.06
CA LEU A 66 4.76 -8.62 7.11
C LEU A 66 6.08 -7.88 6.88
N PHE A 67 6.09 -6.90 5.97
CA PHE A 67 7.33 -6.31 5.44
C PHE A 67 7.33 -4.76 5.43
N GLY A 68 6.32 -4.13 6.02
CA GLY A 68 6.16 -2.67 6.03
C GLY A 68 5.98 -2.07 4.63
N ALA A 69 6.31 -0.78 4.49
CA ALA A 69 6.20 -0.06 3.21
C ALA A 69 7.10 -0.65 2.10
N GLU A 70 8.21 -1.29 2.47
CA GLU A 70 9.14 -1.92 1.53
C GLU A 70 8.51 -3.12 0.80
N GLY A 71 7.67 -3.89 1.49
CA GLY A 71 6.90 -4.99 0.88
C GLY A 71 5.89 -4.56 -0.17
N LEU A 72 5.61 -3.26 -0.29
CA LEU A 72 4.70 -2.72 -1.28
C LEU A 72 5.39 -2.32 -2.59
N LYS A 73 6.71 -2.49 -2.72
CA LYS A 73 7.42 -2.23 -3.99
C LYS A 73 7.09 -3.32 -5.01
N SER A 74 7.17 -2.98 -6.30
CA SER A 74 7.11 -4.01 -7.35
C SER A 74 8.45 -4.72 -7.43
N LEU A 75 8.39 -6.03 -7.63
CA LEU A 75 9.57 -6.76 -8.06
C LEU A 75 9.87 -6.40 -9.53
N PRO A 76 11.15 -6.39 -9.93
CA PRO A 76 11.50 -6.18 -11.32
C PRO A 76 10.80 -7.23 -12.20
N PRO A 77 10.25 -6.83 -13.36
CA PRO A 77 9.61 -7.77 -14.27
C PRO A 77 10.65 -8.77 -14.80
N GLY A 78 10.25 -10.05 -14.85
CA GLY A 78 11.08 -11.15 -15.32
C GLY A 78 11.43 -12.17 -14.23
N ARG A 79 11.73 -13.40 -14.65
CA ARG A 79 12.28 -14.43 -13.76
C ARG A 79 13.75 -14.06 -13.49
N GLN A 80 14.10 -13.83 -12.23
CA GLN A 80 15.50 -13.76 -11.80
C GLN A 80 16.20 -15.04 -12.32
N ARG A 81 17.12 -14.89 -13.27
CA ARG A 81 17.93 -16.02 -13.74
C ARG A 81 18.86 -16.41 -12.57
N LYS A 82 18.75 -17.66 -12.11
CA LYS A 82 19.67 -18.25 -11.14
C LYS A 82 21.02 -18.48 -11.80
#